data_AF-A0A7W8DPI3-F1
#
_entry.id   AF-A0A7W8DPI3-F1
#
_cell.length_a   1.000
_cell.length_b   1.000
_cell.length_c   1.000
_cell.angle_alpha   90.00
_cell.angle_beta   90.00
_cell.angle_gamma   90.00
#
_symmetry.space_group_name_H-M   'P 1'
#
loop_
_entity.id
_entity.type
_entity.pdbx_description
1 polymer ?
#
loop_
_entity_poly.entity_id
_entity_poly.type
_entity_poly.pdbx_seq_one_letter_code
_entity_poly.pdbx_strand_id
1 'polypeptide(L)'
;MKESLHFRCVIQENARRINQMRERIHETFARRSEGREAWEAWSRACAEFRQEYEALAFPGGFESGLRRLEAGEERAIEEALAFVEVRPYFFRSQYMHQKLVPRLKRAILSSRQAERFHAVMERLRRQGWG
;
A
#
# COMPACT_ATOMS: atom_id res chain seq x y z
N MET A 1 14.92 -13.90 5.89
CA MET A 1 13.57 -14.51 6.04
C MET A 1 12.67 -13.71 6.99
N LYS A 2 13.20 -13.22 8.13
CA LYS A 2 12.43 -12.41 9.10
C LYS A 2 11.91 -11.08 8.53
N GLU A 3 12.70 -10.38 7.70
CA GLU A 3 12.32 -9.07 7.14
C GLU A 3 11.17 -9.13 6.12
N SER A 4 11.15 -10.11 5.23
CA SER A 4 10.04 -10.27 4.26
C SER A 4 8.70 -10.51 4.95
N LEU A 5 8.68 -11.37 5.98
CA LEU A 5 7.47 -11.61 6.79
C LEU A 5 7.05 -10.35 7.55
N HIS A 6 8.01 -9.60 8.09
CA HIS A 6 7.76 -8.34 8.76
C HIS A 6 7.04 -7.34 7.85
N PHE A 7 7.52 -7.12 6.62
CA PHE A 7 6.87 -6.19 5.69
C PHE A 7 5.44 -6.61 5.32
N ARG A 8 5.19 -7.90 5.10
CA ARG A 8 3.84 -8.40 4.81
C ARG A 8 2.86 -8.09 5.95
N CYS A 9 3.26 -8.35 7.20
CA CYS A 9 2.43 -8.04 8.37
C CYS A 9 2.19 -6.53 8.52
N VAL A 10 3.23 -5.70 8.37
CA VAL A 10 3.13 -4.24 8.43
C VAL A 10 2.17 -3.71 7.37
N ILE A 11 2.29 -4.17 6.12
CA ILE A 11 1.42 -3.73 5.01
C ILE A 11 -0.04 -4.10 5.28
N GLN A 12 -0.31 -5.29 5.82
CA GLN A 12 -1.67 -5.71 6.16
C GLN A 12 -2.26 -4.90 7.33
N GLU A 13 -1.46 -4.62 8.36
CA GLU A 13 -1.84 -3.76 9.47
C GLU A 13 -2.18 -2.35 8.99
N ASN A 14 -1.30 -1.77 8.17
CA ASN A 14 -1.49 -0.44 7.60
C ASN A 14 -2.74 -0.38 6.73
N ALA A 15 -3.00 -1.40 5.91
CA ALA A 15 -4.22 -1.50 5.13
C ALA A 15 -5.48 -1.42 6.01
N ARG A 16 -5.48 -2.14 7.15
CA ARG A 16 -6.58 -2.09 8.12
C ARG A 16 -6.77 -0.68 8.67
N ARG A 17 -5.68 -0.03 9.08
CA ARG A 17 -5.70 1.35 9.62
C ARG A 17 -6.24 2.36 8.59
N ILE A 18 -5.77 2.28 7.34
CA ILE A 18 -6.26 3.13 6.25
C ILE A 18 -7.77 2.95 6.06
N ASN A 19 -8.27 1.71 6.09
CA ASN A 19 -9.70 1.45 5.94
C ASN A 19 -10.52 2.01 7.11
N GLN A 20 -10.06 1.82 8.35
CA GLN A 20 -10.70 2.40 9.54
C GLN A 20 -10.76 3.94 9.47
N MET A 21 -9.68 4.60 9.05
CA MET A 21 -9.68 6.05 8.86
C MET A 21 -10.67 6.49 7.77
N ARG A 22 -10.80 5.71 6.68
CA ARG A 22 -11.79 6.00 5.64
C ARG A 22 -13.23 5.79 6.10
N GLU A 23 -13.49 4.75 6.88
CA GLU A 23 -14.79 4.53 7.51
C GLU A 23 -15.17 5.73 8.39
N ARG A 24 -14.26 6.18 9.26
CA ARG A 24 -14.47 7.39 10.08
C ARG A 24 -14.72 8.65 9.24
N ILE A 25 -14.02 8.82 8.12
CA ILE A 25 -14.31 9.92 7.18
C ILE A 25 -15.73 9.80 6.62
N HIS A 26 -16.15 8.60 6.20
CA HIS A 26 -17.50 8.40 5.64
C HIS A 26 -18.58 8.66 6.69
N GLU A 27 -18.41 8.15 7.91
CA GLU A 27 -19.33 8.36 9.04
C GLU A 27 -19.47 9.84 9.38
N THR A 28 -18.36 10.55 9.54
CA THR A 28 -18.37 11.99 9.84
C THR A 28 -18.88 12.83 8.68
N PHE A 29 -18.58 12.44 7.43
CA PHE A 29 -19.08 13.11 6.23
C PHE A 29 -20.60 13.06 6.12
N ALA A 30 -21.23 11.93 6.48
CA ALA A 30 -22.68 11.75 6.46
C ALA A 30 -23.39 12.75 7.39
N ARG A 31 -22.74 13.11 8.50
CA ARG A 31 -23.28 14.00 9.54
C ARG A 31 -22.78 15.44 9.47
N ARG A 32 -21.86 15.76 8.55
CA ARG A 32 -21.12 17.05 8.51
C ARG A 32 -22.01 18.29 8.46
N SER A 33 -23.26 18.15 8.00
CA SER A 33 -24.21 19.25 7.86
C SER A 33 -25.05 19.50 9.12
N GLU A 34 -24.90 18.69 10.17
CA GLU A 34 -25.65 18.81 11.44
C GLU A 34 -25.21 20.00 12.30
N GLY A 35 -24.13 20.69 11.92
CA GLY A 35 -23.66 21.89 12.61
C GLY A 35 -22.15 22.02 12.58
N ARG A 36 -21.64 23.03 13.29
CA ARG A 36 -20.21 23.36 13.31
C ARG A 36 -19.36 22.21 13.87
N GLU A 37 -19.79 21.58 14.95
CA GLU A 37 -19.06 20.48 15.58
C GLU A 37 -18.94 19.26 14.64
N ALA A 38 -20.03 18.91 13.95
CA ALA A 38 -20.01 17.81 12.99
C ALA A 38 -19.11 18.10 11.78
N TRP A 39 -19.08 19.35 11.31
CA TRP A 39 -18.15 19.79 10.28
C TRP A 39 -16.69 19.71 10.75
N GLU A 40 -16.40 20.17 11.98
CA GLU A 40 -15.05 20.11 12.57
C GLU A 40 -14.58 18.66 12.76
N ALA A 41 -15.47 17.74 13.16
CA ALA A 41 -15.16 16.33 13.27
C ALA A 41 -14.79 15.70 11.91
N TRP A 42 -15.55 16.00 10.86
CA TRP A 42 -15.22 15.54 9.50
C TRP A 42 -13.91 16.13 8.98
N SER A 43 -13.71 17.44 9.19
CA SER A 43 -12.48 18.14 8.80
C SER A 43 -11.25 17.53 9.48
N ARG A 44 -11.35 17.22 10.78
CA ARG A 44 -10.30 16.54 11.56
C ARG A 44 -10.01 15.14 11.03
N ALA A 45 -11.04 14.33 10.77
CA ALA A 45 -10.86 12.99 10.21
C ALA A 45 -10.14 13.03 8.84
N CYS A 46 -10.47 14.02 8.00
CA CYS A 46 -9.78 14.21 6.72
C CYS A 46 -8.32 14.68 6.90
N ALA A 47 -8.04 15.53 7.88
CA ALA A 47 -6.70 15.99 8.17
C ALA A 47 -5.81 14.83 8.68
N GLU A 48 -6.30 14.06 9.64
CA GLU A 48 -5.63 12.86 10.17
C GLU A 48 -5.31 11.88 9.04
N PHE A 49 -6.28 11.58 8.16
CA PHE A 49 -6.05 10.69 7.03
C PHE A 49 -4.97 11.23 6.08
N ARG A 50 -4.99 12.52 5.72
CA ARG A 50 -3.97 13.09 4.81
C ARG A 50 -2.57 13.04 5.41
N GLN A 51 -2.44 13.23 6.73
CA GLN A 51 -1.15 13.22 7.42
C GLN A 51 -0.55 11.80 7.47
N GLU A 52 -1.37 10.80 7.80
CA GLU A 52 -0.89 9.43 8.02
C GLU A 52 -0.82 8.59 6.73
N TYR A 53 -1.64 8.91 5.72
CA TYR A 53 -1.84 8.03 4.56
C TYR A 53 -0.54 7.72 3.82
N GLU A 54 0.35 8.69 3.62
CA GLU A 54 1.58 8.45 2.87
C GLU A 54 2.48 7.41 3.56
N ALA A 55 2.66 7.56 4.89
CA ALA A 55 3.48 6.67 5.71
C ALA A 55 2.85 5.27 5.85
N LEU A 56 1.52 5.20 5.91
CA LEU A 56 0.80 3.92 6.01
C LEU A 56 0.74 3.18 4.66
N ALA A 57 0.48 3.89 3.56
CA ALA A 57 0.22 3.26 2.26
C ALA A 57 1.43 2.46 1.77
N PHE A 58 2.65 2.96 1.99
CA PHE A 58 3.88 2.26 1.64
C PHE A 58 4.99 2.59 2.66
N PRO A 59 5.77 1.61 3.14
CA PRO A 59 6.89 1.87 4.05
C PRO A 59 7.85 2.92 3.48
N GLY A 60 8.05 4.02 4.21
CA GLY A 60 8.93 5.12 3.79
C GLY A 60 8.36 6.03 2.70
N GLY A 61 7.05 5.98 2.45
CA GLY A 61 6.36 6.83 1.47
C GLY A 61 6.39 6.25 0.06
N PHE A 62 5.27 6.34 -0.67
CA PHE A 62 5.13 5.62 -1.94
C PHE A 62 6.07 6.15 -3.03
N GLU A 63 6.12 7.46 -3.24
CA GLU A 63 6.98 8.06 -4.27
C GLU A 63 8.47 7.86 -3.97
N SER A 64 8.85 7.95 -2.69
CA SER A 64 10.20 7.63 -2.24
C SER A 64 10.53 6.16 -2.48
N GLY A 65 9.63 5.25 -2.12
CA GLY A 65 9.76 3.81 -2.37
C GLY A 65 9.92 3.48 -3.85
N LEU A 66 9.19 4.14 -4.75
CA LEU A 66 9.36 3.96 -6.19
C LEU A 66 10.77 4.36 -6.68
N ARG A 67 11.30 5.49 -6.23
CA ARG A 67 12.66 5.91 -6.59
C ARG A 67 13.73 4.95 -6.07
N ARG A 68 13.59 4.49 -4.83
CA ARG A 68 14.51 3.52 -4.20
C ARG A 68 14.46 2.15 -4.90
N LEU A 69 13.26 1.72 -5.32
CA LEU A 69 13.08 0.51 -6.12
C LEU A 69 13.77 0.64 -7.49
N GLU A 70 13.62 1.78 -8.16
CA GLU A 70 14.29 2.06 -9.44
C GLU A 70 15.81 2.14 -9.30
N ALA A 71 16.31 2.60 -8.15
CA ALA A 71 17.74 2.58 -7.80
C ALA A 71 18.27 1.17 -7.45
N GLY A 72 17.39 0.14 -7.40
CA GLY A 72 17.79 -1.23 -7.10
C GLY A 72 18.08 -1.49 -5.63
N GLU A 73 17.60 -0.64 -4.71
CA GLU A 73 17.81 -0.86 -3.28
C GLU A 73 17.13 -2.16 -2.82
N GLU A 74 17.91 -3.05 -2.21
CA GLU A 74 17.44 -4.37 -1.79
C GLU A 74 16.21 -4.29 -0.87
N ARG A 75 16.23 -3.35 0.08
CA ARG A 75 15.11 -3.13 1.00
C ARG A 75 13.84 -2.69 0.25
N ALA A 76 13.96 -1.80 -0.73
CA ALA A 76 12.82 -1.31 -1.50
C ALA A 76 12.23 -2.40 -2.40
N ILE A 77 13.08 -3.28 -2.94
CA ILE A 77 12.65 -4.49 -3.68
C ILE A 77 11.85 -5.42 -2.75
N GLU A 78 12.34 -5.66 -1.53
CA GLU A 78 11.63 -6.49 -0.54
C GLU A 78 10.29 -5.89 -0.10
N GLU A 79 10.22 -4.57 0.12
CA GLU A 79 8.98 -3.83 0.43
C GLU A 79 7.97 -3.93 -0.73
N ALA A 80 8.43 -3.72 -1.97
CA ALA A 80 7.60 -3.82 -3.17
C ALA A 80 7.10 -5.24 -3.42
N LEU A 81 7.96 -6.25 -3.24
CA LEU A 81 7.58 -7.67 -3.34
C LEU A 81 6.52 -8.01 -2.29
N ALA A 82 6.74 -7.64 -1.03
CA ALA A 82 5.77 -7.87 0.04
C ALA A 82 4.40 -7.25 -0.29
N PHE A 83 4.38 -6.05 -0.87
CA PHE A 83 3.14 -5.39 -1.29
C PHE A 83 2.38 -6.18 -2.37
N VAL A 84 3.05 -6.59 -3.44
CA VAL A 84 2.40 -7.35 -4.53
C VAL A 84 2.03 -8.79 -4.12
N GLU A 85 2.72 -9.32 -3.11
CA GLU A 85 2.42 -10.63 -2.50
C GLU A 85 1.15 -10.60 -1.65
N VAL A 86 0.98 -9.60 -0.80
CA VAL A 86 -0.20 -9.51 0.08
C VAL A 86 -1.41 -8.88 -0.57
N ARG A 87 -1.23 -8.08 -1.63
CA ARG A 87 -2.32 -7.38 -2.35
C ARG A 87 -3.27 -6.67 -1.37
N PRO A 88 -2.79 -5.69 -0.61
CA PRO A 88 -3.62 -5.06 0.40
C PRO A 88 -4.81 -4.35 -0.27
N TYR A 89 -5.97 -4.41 0.37
CA TYR A 89 -7.18 -3.73 -0.13
C TYR A 89 -7.41 -2.44 0.65
N PHE A 90 -7.09 -1.30 0.04
CA PHE A 90 -7.37 0.04 0.55
C PHE A 90 -7.38 1.06 -0.59
N PHE A 91 -7.72 2.31 -0.30
CA PHE A 91 -7.76 3.39 -1.31
C PHE A 91 -6.44 3.54 -2.09
N ARG A 92 -6.52 3.46 -3.42
CA ARG A 92 -5.39 3.47 -4.39
C ARG A 92 -4.45 2.26 -4.37
N SER A 93 -4.72 1.19 -3.61
CA SER A 93 -3.81 0.03 -3.58
C SER A 93 -3.66 -0.64 -4.95
N GLN A 94 -4.71 -0.64 -5.78
CA GLN A 94 -4.64 -1.13 -7.17
C GLN A 94 -3.76 -0.26 -8.07
N TYR A 95 -3.83 1.07 -7.91
CA TYR A 95 -2.95 2.00 -8.62
C TYR A 95 -1.48 1.74 -8.24
N MET A 96 -1.21 1.57 -6.94
CA MET A 96 0.12 1.25 -6.46
C MET A 96 0.63 -0.07 -7.04
N HIS A 97 -0.23 -1.09 -7.07
CA HIS A 97 0.07 -2.36 -7.69
C HIS A 97 0.45 -2.22 -9.17
N GLN A 98 -0.31 -1.45 -9.95
CA GLN A 98 -0.02 -1.16 -11.36
C GLN A 98 1.30 -0.41 -11.57
N LYS A 99 1.80 0.32 -10.57
CA LYS A 99 3.09 1.02 -10.63
C LYS A 99 4.26 0.14 -10.18
N LEU A 100 4.05 -0.73 -9.20
CA LEU A 100 5.08 -1.61 -8.63
C LEU A 100 5.41 -2.78 -9.55
N VAL A 101 4.41 -3.45 -10.12
CA VAL A 101 4.62 -4.65 -10.96
C VAL A 101 5.54 -4.39 -12.16
N PRO A 102 5.34 -3.35 -12.98
CA PRO A 102 6.23 -3.08 -14.12
C PRO A 102 7.67 -2.75 -13.70
N ARG A 103 7.86 -2.17 -12.50
CA ARG A 103 9.19 -1.85 -11.96
C ARG A 103 9.90 -3.11 -11.45
N LEU A 104 9.19 -3.96 -10.72
CA LEU A 104 9.71 -5.26 -10.30
C LEU A 104 10.10 -6.15 -11.48
N LYS A 105 9.37 -6.09 -12.61
CA LYS A 105 9.74 -6.77 -13.86
C LYS A 105 11.07 -6.30 -14.45
N ARG A 106 11.48 -5.06 -14.17
CA ARG A 106 12.70 -4.42 -14.71
C ARG A 106 13.85 -4.41 -13.72
N ALA A 107 13.59 -4.66 -12.45
CA ALA A 107 14.59 -4.66 -11.39
C ALA A 107 15.52 -5.87 -11.53
N ILE A 108 16.78 -5.70 -11.11
CA ILE A 108 17.71 -6.82 -10.93
C ILE A 108 17.31 -7.54 -9.65
N LEU A 109 16.69 -8.72 -9.79
CA LEU A 109 16.23 -9.53 -8.67
C LEU A 109 17.23 -10.66 -8.40
N SER A 110 17.50 -10.94 -7.13
CA SER A 110 18.13 -12.20 -6.74
C SER A 110 17.24 -13.39 -7.11
N SER A 111 17.81 -14.59 -7.24
CA SER A 111 17.04 -15.80 -7.59
C SER A 111 15.81 -16.00 -6.70
N ARG A 112 15.96 -15.78 -5.38
CA ARG A 112 14.85 -15.88 -4.42
C ARG A 112 13.77 -14.83 -4.66
N GLN A 113 14.14 -13.60 -4.98
CA GLN A 113 13.19 -12.52 -5.27
C GLN A 113 12.46 -12.78 -6.58
N ALA A 114 13.17 -13.27 -7.59
CA ALA A 114 12.58 -13.66 -8.87
C ALA A 114 11.56 -14.79 -8.70
N GLU A 115 11.89 -15.85 -7.96
CA GLU A 115 10.97 -16.96 -7.66
C GLU A 115 9.66 -16.46 -7.01
N ARG A 116 9.78 -15.60 -5.99
CA ARG A 116 8.63 -14.97 -5.32
C ARG A 116 7.80 -14.14 -6.29
N PHE A 117 8.45 -13.33 -7.11
CA PHE A 117 7.77 -12.50 -8.09
C PHE A 117 7.04 -13.35 -9.14
N HIS A 118 7.68 -14.41 -9.65
CA HIS A 118 7.07 -15.37 -10.57
C HIS A 118 5.82 -16.03 -9.96
N ALA A 119 5.89 -16.49 -8.70
CA ALA A 119 4.73 -17.06 -8.01
C ALA A 119 3.55 -16.07 -7.93
N VAL A 120 3.83 -14.78 -7.69
CA VAL A 120 2.81 -13.72 -7.70
C VAL A 120 2.20 -13.54 -9.08
N MET A 121 3.02 -13.50 -10.14
CA MET A 121 2.56 -13.34 -11.52
C MET A 121 1.74 -14.55 -12.00
N GLU A 122 2.11 -15.77 -11.63
CA GLU A 122 1.34 -16.98 -11.94
C GLU A 122 -0.03 -16.98 -11.24
N ARG A 123 -0.08 -16.54 -9.98
CA ARG A 123 -1.35 -16.37 -9.25
C ARG A 123 -2.25 -15.35 -9.93
N LEU A 124 -1.68 -14.24 -10.40
CA LEU A 124 -2.41 -13.18 -11.09
C LEU A 124 -2.99 -13.61 -12.43
N ARG A 125 -2.20 -14.32 -13.25
CA ARG A 125 -2.65 -14.87 -14.53
C ARG A 125 -3.87 -15.77 -14.36
N ARG A 126 -3.84 -16.63 -13.34
CA ARG A 126 -4.98 -17.51 -12.98
C ARG A 126 -6.24 -16.75 -12.56
N GLN A 127 -6.10 -15.52 -12.06
CA GLN A 127 -7.21 -14.67 -11.63
C GLN A 127 -7.74 -13.77 -12.75
N GLY A 128 -7.30 -13.97 -14.01
CA GLY A 128 -7.73 -13.17 -15.15
C GLY A 128 -7.10 -11.78 -15.20
N TRP A 129 -6.02 -11.54 -14.44
CA TRP A 129 -5.25 -10.30 -14.52
C TRP A 129 -4.17 -10.45 -15.61
N GLY A 130 -4.47 -9.94 -16.80
CA GLY A 130 -3.60 -9.93 -17.99
C GLY A 130 -3.41 -8.52 -18.51
#